data_AF-A0A941LDW8-F1
#
_entry.id   AF-A0A941LDW8-F1
#
_cell.length_a   1.000
_cell.length_b   1.000
_cell.length_c   1.000
_cell.angle_alpha   90.00
_cell.angle_beta   90.00
_cell.angle_gamma   90.00
#
_symmetry.space_group_name_H-M   'P 1'
#
loop_
_entity.id
_entity.type
_entity.pdbx_description
1 polymer ?
#
loop_
_entity_poly.entity_id
_entity_poly.type
_entity_poly.pdbx_seq_one_letter_code
_entity_poly.pdbx_strand_id
1 'polypeptide(L)'
;MLGWVLLALAGVRVWISTISRRGWGSPVLFWLAVFGLAILLHSATVSRQGVLSAFKIVSFVFGATTVLLAFECSALRKVDWTPWFVGLWSAVVLLSAPTVFFPSIGYLKNGWGFQGILGHPQSFGAFLAVAVAWFGARLILYPLTHTHWMLVLIGCLGWVELILTKARTGLLAVLVGLTCVAALSVVKRYEWRQQFISALRKPLVLLVLLAIVTMILLDPSTLGNRVEAYVFKHGHDAKSSITDAYTKSRGAGLSNQWKNFLRSPLVGHGFGVVPYNDPDAVQLLDPIFGLPLSAPTEKGFLPTAILEETGIVGAVFLLFLLGSLFRFASGRGDSAVMWSFYTSILVNVGEMVFFSFGGLGLYTWLIIGWAANSQSRVRNET
;
A
#
# COMPACT_ATOMS: atom_id res chain seq x y z
N MET A 1 -0.72 -8.83 -22.16
CA MET A 1 0.63 -9.18 -22.65
C MET A 1 1.54 -7.97 -22.84
N LEU A 2 1.12 -6.91 -23.54
CA LEU A 2 2.00 -5.76 -23.83
C LEU A 2 2.64 -5.10 -22.57
N GLY A 3 1.89 -5.01 -21.47
CA GLY A 3 2.40 -4.46 -20.20
C GLY A 3 3.55 -5.25 -19.58
N TRP A 4 3.53 -6.58 -19.70
CA TRP A 4 4.61 -7.45 -19.22
C TRP A 4 5.88 -7.30 -20.07
N VAL A 5 5.73 -7.14 -21.39
CA VAL A 5 6.86 -6.86 -22.29
C VAL A 5 7.50 -5.52 -21.94
N LEU A 6 6.68 -4.49 -21.71
CA LEU A 6 7.18 -3.16 -21.34
C LEU A 6 7.90 -3.17 -19.98
N LEU A 7 7.33 -3.86 -18.99
CA LEU A 7 7.99 -4.05 -17.68
C LEU A 7 9.30 -4.82 -17.80
N ALA A 8 9.35 -5.87 -18.62
CA ALA A 8 10.56 -6.64 -18.87
C ALA A 8 11.64 -5.79 -19.55
N LEU A 9 11.30 -5.07 -20.62
CA LEU A 9 12.25 -4.19 -21.33
C LEU A 9 12.77 -3.05 -20.46
N ALA A 10 11.87 -2.40 -19.70
CA ALA A 10 12.25 -1.38 -18.74
C ALA A 10 13.17 -1.94 -17.66
N GLY A 11 12.85 -3.12 -17.13
CA GLY A 11 13.68 -3.81 -16.14
C GLY A 11 15.06 -4.15 -16.67
N VAL A 12 15.15 -4.81 -17.82
CA VAL A 12 16.44 -5.17 -18.45
C VAL A 12 17.31 -3.93 -18.65
N ARG A 13 16.73 -2.81 -19.12
CA ARG A 13 17.46 -1.54 -19.27
C ARG A 13 18.02 -1.04 -17.94
N VAL A 14 17.23 -1.07 -16.87
CA VAL A 14 17.67 -0.65 -15.52
C VAL A 14 18.80 -1.55 -15.03
N TRP A 15 18.65 -2.87 -15.17
CA TRP A 15 19.65 -3.86 -14.78
C TRP A 15 20.99 -3.66 -15.50
N ILE A 16 20.98 -3.49 -16.83
CA ILE A 16 22.20 -3.22 -17.61
C ILE A 16 22.90 -1.94 -17.13
N SER A 17 22.12 -0.87 -16.89
CA SER A 17 22.68 0.39 -16.41
C SER A 17 23.19 0.34 -14.97
N THR A 18 22.71 -0.61 -14.16
CA THR A 18 23.15 -0.83 -12.77
C THR A 18 24.41 -1.69 -12.72
N ILE A 19 24.46 -2.79 -13.50
CA ILE A 19 25.62 -3.70 -13.57
C ILE A 19 26.88 -2.93 -13.97
N SER A 20 26.76 -2.04 -14.96
CA SER A 20 27.85 -1.16 -15.40
C SER A 20 28.35 -0.18 -14.33
N ARG A 21 27.61 0.01 -13.22
CA ARG A 21 27.91 0.98 -12.16
C ARG A 21 28.22 0.34 -10.79
N ARG A 22 28.28 -1.00 -10.68
CA ARG A 22 28.60 -1.74 -9.42
C ARG A 22 27.70 -1.40 -8.22
N GLY A 23 26.46 -0.94 -8.44
CA GLY A 23 25.51 -0.50 -7.40
C GLY A 23 24.81 -1.59 -6.57
N TRP A 24 25.51 -2.68 -6.19
CA TRP A 24 24.89 -3.88 -5.60
C TRP A 24 25.02 -3.97 -4.07
N GLY A 25 24.97 -2.84 -3.37
CA GLY A 25 25.35 -2.77 -1.96
C GLY A 25 24.20 -2.64 -0.94
N SER A 26 22.94 -2.53 -1.36
CA SER A 26 21.87 -2.22 -0.41
C SER A 26 21.40 -3.46 0.37
N PRO A 27 21.24 -3.38 1.71
CA PRO A 27 20.73 -4.49 2.51
C PRO A 27 19.33 -4.97 2.07
N VAL A 28 18.54 -4.06 1.49
CA VAL A 28 17.19 -4.39 0.97
C VAL A 28 17.28 -5.35 -0.20
N LEU A 29 18.19 -5.13 -1.14
CA LEU A 29 18.38 -6.02 -2.28
C LEU A 29 18.85 -7.40 -1.84
N PHE A 30 19.73 -7.46 -0.83
CA PHE A 30 20.15 -8.73 -0.23
C PHE A 30 18.97 -9.50 0.35
N TRP A 31 18.17 -8.88 1.22
CA TRP A 31 17.02 -9.56 1.84
C TRP A 31 15.92 -9.90 0.83
N LEU A 32 15.74 -9.10 -0.22
CA LEU A 32 14.82 -9.40 -1.32
C LEU A 32 15.29 -10.64 -2.10
N ALA A 33 16.59 -10.76 -2.38
CA ALA A 33 17.16 -11.93 -3.04
C ALA A 33 17.06 -13.18 -2.15
N VAL A 34 17.37 -13.07 -0.86
CA VAL A 34 17.23 -14.17 0.11
C VAL A 34 15.77 -14.63 0.22
N PHE A 35 14.82 -13.69 0.34
CA PHE A 35 13.39 -14.01 0.34
C PHE A 35 12.98 -14.70 -0.96
N GLY A 36 13.39 -14.15 -2.11
CA GLY A 36 13.13 -14.73 -3.42
C GLY A 36 13.64 -16.16 -3.57
N LEU A 37 14.89 -16.41 -3.16
CA LEU A 37 15.51 -17.73 -3.20
C LEU A 37 14.80 -18.71 -2.26
N ALA A 38 14.47 -18.30 -1.04
CA ALA A 38 13.76 -19.12 -0.07
C ALA A 38 12.39 -19.57 -0.62
N ILE A 39 11.61 -18.65 -1.20
CA ILE A 39 10.31 -18.96 -1.78
C ILE A 39 10.44 -19.76 -3.09
N LEU A 40 11.49 -19.54 -3.88
CA LEU A 40 11.74 -20.31 -5.09
C LEU A 40 12.09 -21.78 -4.76
N LEU A 41 12.95 -22.02 -3.77
CA LEU A 41 13.26 -23.36 -3.27
C LEU A 41 11.99 -24.02 -2.73
N HIS A 42 11.21 -23.29 -1.92
CA HIS A 42 9.93 -23.75 -1.43
C HIS A 42 8.96 -24.13 -2.57
N SER A 43 8.89 -23.31 -3.61
CA SER A 43 8.07 -23.55 -4.79
C SER A 43 8.47 -24.83 -5.54
N ALA A 44 9.75 -25.18 -5.57
CA ALA A 44 10.25 -26.39 -6.21
C ALA A 44 9.98 -27.66 -5.37
N THR A 45 10.00 -27.56 -4.04
CA THR A 45 9.92 -28.73 -3.16
C THR A 45 8.51 -29.03 -2.64
N VAL A 46 7.65 -28.02 -2.51
CA VAL A 46 6.38 -28.13 -1.76
C VAL A 46 5.17 -27.74 -2.61
N SER A 47 5.31 -26.77 -3.50
CA SER A 47 4.17 -26.27 -4.29
C SER A 47 3.75 -27.28 -5.37
N ARG A 48 2.50 -27.73 -5.31
CA ARG A 48 1.91 -28.60 -6.35
C ARG A 48 1.82 -27.90 -7.72
N GLN A 49 1.71 -26.57 -7.72
CA GLN A 49 1.81 -25.73 -8.91
C GLN A 49 3.13 -24.96 -8.90
N GLY A 50 4.24 -25.68 -8.81
CA GLY A 50 5.59 -25.13 -8.67
C GLY A 50 5.96 -24.14 -9.78
N VAL A 51 5.49 -24.34 -11.02
CA VAL A 51 5.75 -23.42 -12.13
C VAL A 51 5.05 -22.07 -11.94
N LEU A 52 3.77 -22.06 -11.56
CA LEU A 52 3.02 -20.81 -11.31
C LEU A 52 3.61 -20.04 -10.14
N SER A 53 3.93 -20.74 -9.06
CA SER A 53 4.50 -20.15 -7.85
C SER A 53 5.90 -19.59 -8.11
N ALA A 54 6.75 -20.32 -8.87
CA ALA A 54 8.04 -19.85 -9.33
C ALA A 54 7.92 -18.61 -10.23
N PHE A 55 6.97 -18.60 -11.18
CA PHE A 55 6.75 -17.45 -12.06
C PHE A 55 6.32 -16.20 -11.27
N LYS A 56 5.43 -16.35 -10.29
CA LYS A 56 4.99 -15.25 -9.42
C LYS A 56 6.13 -14.67 -8.59
N ILE A 57 6.94 -15.52 -7.95
CA ILE A 57 8.05 -15.03 -7.13
C ILE A 57 9.16 -14.40 -7.98
N VAL A 58 9.51 -15.00 -9.12
CA VAL A 58 10.52 -14.44 -10.04
C VAL A 58 10.05 -13.08 -10.57
N SER A 59 8.79 -12.98 -10.99
CA SER A 59 8.20 -11.71 -11.45
C SER A 59 8.20 -10.65 -10.35
N PHE A 60 7.87 -11.02 -9.12
CA PHE A 60 7.92 -10.14 -7.96
C PHE A 60 9.34 -9.65 -7.65
N VAL A 61 10.30 -10.57 -7.52
CA VAL A 61 11.70 -10.24 -7.20
C VAL A 61 12.31 -9.37 -8.29
N PHE A 62 12.08 -9.72 -9.56
CA PHE A 62 12.55 -8.95 -10.70
C PHE A 62 11.95 -7.53 -10.71
N GLY A 63 10.64 -7.41 -10.52
CA GLY A 63 9.94 -6.13 -10.47
C GLY A 63 10.40 -5.25 -9.31
N ALA A 64 10.44 -5.79 -8.09
CA ALA A 64 10.84 -5.06 -6.89
C ALA A 64 12.30 -4.60 -6.98
N THR A 65 13.20 -5.49 -7.42
CA THR A 65 14.62 -5.15 -7.62
C THR A 65 14.77 -4.06 -8.67
N THR A 66 14.07 -4.18 -9.81
CA THR A 66 14.06 -3.17 -10.87
C THR A 66 13.66 -1.80 -10.34
N VAL A 67 12.57 -1.73 -9.56
CA VAL A 67 12.10 -0.46 -9.00
C VAL A 67 13.13 0.14 -8.04
N LEU A 68 13.66 -0.65 -7.11
CA LEU A 68 14.66 -0.16 -6.15
C LEU A 68 15.91 0.37 -6.86
N LEU A 69 16.43 -0.39 -7.84
CA LEU A 69 17.60 0.01 -8.63
C LEU A 69 17.33 1.24 -9.50
N ALA A 70 16.14 1.35 -10.08
CA ALA A 70 15.76 2.50 -10.90
C ALA A 70 15.77 3.78 -10.06
N PHE A 71 15.17 3.75 -8.87
CA PHE A 71 15.16 4.92 -7.98
C PHE A 71 16.54 5.23 -7.40
N GLU A 72 17.37 4.23 -7.13
CA GLU A 72 18.77 4.45 -6.74
C GLU A 72 19.55 5.14 -7.87
N CYS A 73 19.43 4.66 -9.11
CA CYS A 73 20.04 5.27 -10.29
C CYS A 73 19.53 6.70 -10.54
N SER A 74 18.23 6.93 -10.37
CA SER A 74 17.61 8.26 -10.49
C SER A 74 18.08 9.22 -9.39
N ALA A 75 18.26 8.73 -8.16
CA ALA A 75 18.75 9.54 -7.06
C ALA A 75 20.21 9.96 -7.26
N LEU A 76 21.06 9.08 -7.80
CA LEU A 76 22.42 9.44 -8.22
C LEU A 76 22.43 10.56 -9.29
N ARG A 77 21.39 10.61 -10.13
CA ARG A 77 21.18 11.66 -11.13
C ARG A 77 20.43 12.88 -10.59
N LYS A 78 20.09 12.91 -9.30
CA LYS A 78 19.32 13.97 -8.63
C LYS A 78 17.95 14.25 -9.29
N VAL A 79 17.33 13.22 -9.89
CA VAL A 79 15.99 13.35 -10.49
C VAL A 79 14.95 13.48 -9.40
N ASP A 80 14.13 14.52 -9.47
CA ASP A 80 13.00 14.72 -8.56
C ASP A 80 11.73 14.08 -9.11
N TRP A 81 11.26 13.04 -8.42
CA TRP A 81 10.04 12.31 -8.78
C TRP A 81 8.77 12.91 -8.19
N THR A 82 8.88 13.92 -7.32
CA THR A 82 7.73 14.56 -6.68
C THR A 82 6.71 15.07 -7.70
N PRO A 83 7.10 15.78 -8.78
CA PRO A 83 6.13 16.27 -9.77
C PRO A 83 5.39 15.14 -10.49
N TRP A 84 6.06 14.01 -10.74
CA TRP A 84 5.45 12.87 -11.41
C TRP A 84 4.38 12.20 -10.54
N PHE A 85 4.70 11.93 -9.27
CA PHE A 85 3.73 11.34 -8.32
C PHE A 85 2.57 12.31 -8.03
N VAL A 86 2.87 13.58 -7.78
CA VAL A 86 1.84 14.60 -7.55
C VAL A 86 0.97 14.79 -8.78
N GLY A 87 1.55 14.79 -9.97
CA GLY A 87 0.81 14.85 -11.24
C GLY A 87 -0.12 13.64 -11.41
N LEU A 88 0.39 12.43 -11.18
CA LEU A 88 -0.41 11.20 -11.22
C LEU A 88 -1.58 11.24 -10.23
N TRP A 89 -1.31 11.57 -8.97
CA TRP A 89 -2.35 11.64 -7.94
C TRP A 89 -3.38 12.73 -8.24
N SER A 90 -2.92 13.91 -8.64
CA SER A 90 -3.80 15.02 -8.99
C SER A 90 -4.68 14.67 -10.18
N ALA A 91 -4.12 14.02 -11.21
CA ALA A 91 -4.89 13.57 -12.36
C ALA A 91 -5.97 12.57 -11.95
N VAL A 92 -5.63 11.58 -11.13
CA VAL A 92 -6.60 10.57 -10.66
C VAL A 92 -7.71 11.19 -9.82
N VAL A 93 -7.38 12.08 -8.88
CA VAL A 93 -8.37 12.78 -8.04
C VAL A 93 -9.26 13.67 -8.91
N LEU A 94 -8.67 14.54 -9.74
CA LEU A 94 -9.44 15.50 -10.55
C LEU A 94 -10.32 14.83 -11.61
N LEU A 95 -9.86 13.72 -12.21
CA LEU A 95 -10.69 12.95 -13.14
C LEU A 95 -11.76 12.13 -12.42
N SER A 96 -11.53 11.75 -11.16
CA SER A 96 -12.53 11.03 -10.36
C SER A 96 -13.62 11.96 -9.84
N ALA A 97 -13.31 13.20 -9.47
CA ALA A 97 -14.28 14.11 -8.87
C ALA A 97 -15.60 14.29 -9.66
N PRO A 98 -15.60 14.48 -11.00
CA PRO A 98 -16.83 14.55 -11.78
C PRO A 98 -17.67 13.28 -11.71
N THR A 99 -17.05 12.11 -11.59
CA THR A 99 -17.75 10.82 -11.56
C THR A 99 -18.61 10.63 -10.31
N VAL A 100 -18.41 11.44 -9.26
CA VAL A 100 -19.28 11.47 -8.08
C VAL A 100 -20.73 11.81 -8.46
N PHE A 101 -20.92 12.69 -9.46
CA PHE A 101 -22.23 13.13 -9.93
C PHE A 101 -22.88 12.16 -10.93
N PHE A 102 -22.13 11.14 -11.39
CA PHE A 102 -22.61 10.15 -12.35
C PHE A 102 -22.56 8.75 -11.72
N PRO A 103 -23.63 8.30 -11.04
CA PRO A 103 -23.66 7.01 -10.36
C PRO A 103 -23.32 5.81 -11.25
N SER A 104 -23.66 5.90 -12.54
CA SER A 104 -23.35 4.89 -13.57
C SER A 104 -21.84 4.68 -13.79
N ILE A 105 -21.00 5.63 -13.40
CA ILE A 105 -19.53 5.55 -13.55
C ILE A 105 -18.88 5.41 -12.17
N GLY A 106 -19.14 6.37 -11.28
CA GLY A 106 -18.47 6.48 -9.98
C GLY A 106 -18.83 5.39 -8.97
N TYR A 107 -19.94 4.66 -9.20
CA TYR A 107 -20.44 3.60 -8.30
C TYR A 107 -20.76 2.29 -9.05
N LEU A 108 -20.24 2.11 -10.28
CA LEU A 108 -20.66 1.04 -11.20
C LEU A 108 -20.56 -0.38 -10.61
N LYS A 109 -19.48 -0.72 -9.88
CA LYS A 109 -19.28 -2.12 -9.44
C LYS A 109 -20.26 -2.56 -8.37
N ASN A 110 -20.39 -1.75 -7.33
CA ASN A 110 -21.05 -2.18 -6.11
C ASN A 110 -22.31 -1.33 -5.81
N GLY A 111 -22.54 -0.21 -6.50
CA GLY A 111 -23.69 0.69 -6.33
C GLY A 111 -23.63 1.66 -5.14
N TRP A 112 -22.59 1.59 -4.30
CA TRP A 112 -22.55 2.26 -2.97
C TRP A 112 -21.18 2.73 -2.48
N GLY A 113 -20.08 2.16 -2.99
CA GLY A 113 -18.72 2.60 -2.69
C GLY A 113 -18.16 3.33 -3.90
N PHE A 114 -17.56 4.49 -3.67
CA PHE A 114 -17.00 5.29 -4.75
C PHE A 114 -15.71 4.66 -5.29
N GLN A 115 -15.63 4.46 -6.60
CA GLN A 115 -14.45 3.88 -7.27
C GLN A 115 -13.73 4.86 -8.20
N GLY A 116 -14.30 6.05 -8.42
CA GLY A 116 -13.73 7.06 -9.32
C GLY A 116 -13.52 6.51 -10.73
N ILE A 117 -12.36 6.84 -11.31
CA ILE A 117 -11.92 6.30 -12.60
C ILE A 117 -11.30 4.89 -12.51
N LEU A 118 -11.15 4.33 -11.31
CA LEU A 118 -10.60 2.99 -11.11
C LEU A 118 -11.71 1.92 -11.11
N GLY A 119 -11.30 0.68 -11.32
CA GLY A 119 -12.23 -0.43 -11.53
C GLY A 119 -12.87 -1.01 -10.27
N HIS A 120 -12.50 -0.58 -9.06
CA HIS A 120 -13.07 -1.08 -7.80
C HIS A 120 -12.86 -0.09 -6.63
N PRO A 121 -13.83 0.08 -5.71
CA PRO A 121 -13.71 1.00 -4.57
C PRO A 121 -12.54 0.70 -3.63
N GLN A 122 -12.23 -0.58 -3.40
CA GLN A 122 -11.10 -0.95 -2.53
C GLN A 122 -9.76 -0.59 -3.16
N SER A 123 -9.63 -0.83 -4.47
CA SER A 123 -8.42 -0.48 -5.23
C SER A 123 -8.23 1.04 -5.28
N PHE A 124 -9.33 1.78 -5.49
CA PHE A 124 -9.33 3.24 -5.46
C PHE A 124 -8.96 3.78 -4.07
N GLY A 125 -9.54 3.23 -3.01
CA GLY A 125 -9.21 3.61 -1.63
C GLY A 125 -7.75 3.30 -1.24
N ALA A 126 -7.21 2.16 -1.66
CA ALA A 126 -5.80 1.80 -1.47
C ALA A 126 -4.85 2.77 -2.19
N PHE A 127 -5.19 3.17 -3.42
CA PHE A 127 -4.43 4.16 -4.18
C PHE A 127 -4.48 5.55 -3.53
N LEU A 128 -5.70 6.03 -3.24
CA LEU A 128 -5.96 7.33 -2.64
C LEU A 128 -5.34 7.47 -1.27
N ALA A 129 -5.33 6.41 -0.45
CA ALA A 129 -4.70 6.42 0.87
C ALA A 129 -3.27 6.98 0.79
N VAL A 130 -2.46 6.47 -0.13
CA VAL A 130 -1.06 6.90 -0.29
C VAL A 130 -0.94 8.34 -0.79
N ALA A 131 -1.83 8.76 -1.71
CA ALA A 131 -1.87 10.13 -2.23
C ALA A 131 -2.29 11.13 -1.14
N VAL A 132 -3.35 10.81 -0.41
CA VAL A 132 -3.92 11.60 0.68
C VAL A 132 -2.94 11.71 1.85
N ALA A 133 -2.13 10.68 2.12
CA ALA A 133 -1.04 10.77 3.09
C ALA A 133 -0.03 11.87 2.70
N TRP A 134 0.32 11.99 1.42
CA TRP A 134 1.24 13.03 0.96
C TRP A 134 0.61 14.43 1.01
N PHE A 135 -0.59 14.59 0.44
CA PHE A 135 -1.30 15.87 0.47
C PHE A 135 -1.65 16.29 1.89
N GLY A 136 -2.09 15.35 2.72
CA GLY A 136 -2.35 15.53 4.14
C GLY A 136 -1.10 15.99 4.88
N ALA A 137 0.07 15.42 4.59
CA ALA A 137 1.32 15.89 5.17
C ALA A 137 1.61 17.35 4.79
N ARG A 138 1.42 17.73 3.51
CA ARG A 138 1.61 19.11 3.05
C ARG A 138 0.64 20.08 3.71
N LEU A 139 -0.62 19.68 3.90
CA LEU A 139 -1.63 20.51 4.54
C LEU A 139 -1.39 20.68 6.04
N ILE A 140 -1.08 19.58 6.71
CA ILE A 140 -1.01 19.51 8.17
C ILE A 140 0.38 19.91 8.67
N LEU A 141 1.45 19.39 8.09
CA LEU A 141 2.83 19.54 8.61
C LEU A 141 3.59 20.75 8.04
N TYR A 142 3.24 21.24 6.86
CA TYR A 142 3.99 22.31 6.17
C TYR A 142 3.25 23.66 6.17
N PRO A 143 3.94 24.81 6.24
CA PRO A 143 3.27 26.11 6.17
C PRO A 143 2.47 26.27 4.88
N LEU A 144 1.22 26.76 5.00
CA LEU A 144 0.33 27.00 3.85
C LEU A 144 0.87 28.05 2.89
N THR A 145 1.73 28.96 3.35
CA THR A 145 2.40 29.97 2.53
C THR A 145 3.26 29.38 1.41
N HIS A 146 3.78 28.17 1.60
CA HIS A 146 4.56 27.45 0.58
C HIS A 146 3.72 26.46 -0.24
N THR A 147 2.42 26.36 0.05
CA THR A 147 1.52 25.40 -0.58
C THR A 147 0.57 26.13 -1.52
N HIS A 148 0.67 25.84 -2.82
CA HIS A 148 -0.25 26.39 -3.81
C HIS A 148 -1.70 26.00 -3.47
N TRP A 149 -2.64 26.93 -3.62
CA TRP A 149 -4.06 26.71 -3.30
C TRP A 149 -4.66 25.51 -4.05
N MET A 150 -4.18 25.21 -5.26
CA MET A 150 -4.61 24.02 -6.02
C MET A 150 -4.27 22.72 -5.28
N LEU A 151 -3.10 22.63 -4.62
CA LEU A 151 -2.73 21.45 -3.84
C LEU A 151 -3.62 21.31 -2.59
N VAL A 152 -4.07 22.42 -2.02
CA VAL A 152 -5.06 22.42 -0.93
C VAL A 152 -6.39 21.87 -1.42
N LEU A 153 -6.89 22.38 -2.54
CA LEU A 153 -8.14 21.90 -3.13
C LEU A 153 -8.06 20.41 -3.46
N ILE A 154 -7.02 19.96 -4.16
CA ILE A 154 -6.81 18.56 -4.54
C ILE A 154 -6.66 17.68 -3.29
N GLY A 155 -5.94 18.13 -2.27
CA GLY A 155 -5.79 17.39 -1.02
C GLY A 155 -7.13 17.21 -0.28
N CYS A 156 -7.93 18.27 -0.19
CA CYS A 156 -9.28 18.20 0.40
C CYS A 156 -10.20 17.28 -0.41
N LEU A 157 -10.20 17.39 -1.74
CA LEU A 157 -10.96 16.51 -2.62
C LEU A 157 -10.54 15.05 -2.43
N GLY A 158 -9.24 14.76 -2.37
CA GLY A 158 -8.73 13.42 -2.13
C GLY A 158 -9.20 12.81 -0.81
N TRP A 159 -9.25 13.61 0.28
CA TRP A 159 -9.81 13.16 1.57
C TRP A 159 -11.31 12.84 1.46
N VAL A 160 -12.09 13.68 0.78
CA VAL A 160 -13.52 13.44 0.55
C VAL A 160 -13.72 12.16 -0.25
N GLU A 161 -13.02 12.01 -1.38
CA GLU A 161 -13.08 10.81 -2.22
C GLU A 161 -12.68 9.55 -1.44
N LEU A 162 -11.63 9.60 -0.62
CA LEU A 162 -11.21 8.49 0.22
C LEU A 162 -12.32 8.04 1.17
N ILE A 163 -13.04 8.98 1.79
CA ILE A 163 -14.18 8.66 2.67
C ILE A 163 -15.33 8.04 1.85
N LEU A 164 -15.63 8.59 0.67
CA LEU A 164 -16.67 8.09 -0.23
C LEU A 164 -16.40 6.67 -0.74
N THR A 165 -15.12 6.25 -0.82
CA THR A 165 -14.78 4.87 -1.21
C THR A 165 -15.31 3.81 -0.24
N LYS A 166 -15.52 4.20 1.03
CA LYS A 166 -15.81 3.27 2.15
C LYS A 166 -14.75 2.17 2.31
N ALA A 167 -13.53 2.40 1.83
CA ALA A 167 -12.40 1.47 1.96
C ALA A 167 -11.73 1.64 3.34
N ARG A 168 -12.14 0.81 4.31
CA ARG A 168 -11.62 0.84 5.70
C ARG A 168 -10.11 0.67 5.75
N THR A 169 -9.57 -0.24 4.95
CA THR A 169 -8.12 -0.50 4.89
C THR A 169 -7.33 0.75 4.51
N GLY A 170 -7.80 1.50 3.51
CA GLY A 170 -7.16 2.73 3.06
C GLY A 170 -7.15 3.80 4.15
N LEU A 171 -8.31 4.07 4.76
CA LEU A 171 -8.40 5.08 5.82
C LEU A 171 -7.56 4.73 7.05
N LEU A 172 -7.63 3.47 7.52
CA LEU A 172 -6.84 3.01 8.66
C LEU A 172 -5.35 3.07 8.35
N ALA A 173 -4.92 2.71 7.14
CA ALA A 173 -3.52 2.78 6.74
C ALA A 173 -2.97 4.21 6.76
N VAL A 174 -3.76 5.21 6.34
CA VAL A 174 -3.37 6.62 6.41
C VAL A 174 -3.22 7.07 7.86
N LEU A 175 -4.21 6.76 8.72
CA LEU A 175 -4.22 7.18 10.11
C LEU A 175 -3.08 6.54 10.91
N VAL A 176 -2.90 5.22 10.77
CA VAL A 176 -1.78 4.50 11.42
C VAL A 176 -0.44 4.93 10.80
N GLY A 177 -0.39 5.26 9.51
CA GLY A 177 0.79 5.84 8.89
C GLY A 177 1.19 7.17 9.53
N LEU A 178 0.22 8.03 9.84
CA LEU A 178 0.47 9.31 10.53
C LEU A 178 1.03 9.09 11.93
N THR A 179 0.49 8.13 12.69
CA THR A 179 0.99 7.82 14.03
C THR A 179 2.41 7.25 13.99
N CYS A 180 2.76 6.44 12.98
CA CYS A 180 4.14 5.99 12.76
C CYS A 180 5.09 7.16 12.50
N VAL A 181 4.72 8.13 11.65
CA VAL A 181 5.56 9.32 11.38
C VAL A 181 5.67 10.19 12.65
N ALA A 182 4.58 10.39 13.37
CA ALA A 182 4.57 11.14 14.62
C ALA A 182 5.48 10.49 15.68
N ALA A 183 5.39 9.17 15.87
CA ALA A 183 6.26 8.44 16.79
C ALA A 183 7.75 8.57 16.40
N LEU A 184 8.08 8.45 15.11
CA LEU A 184 9.45 8.62 14.63
C LEU A 184 9.96 10.05 14.74
N SER A 185 9.07 11.04 14.62
CA SER A 185 9.42 12.44 14.85
C SER A 185 9.93 12.69 16.27
N VAL A 186 9.33 12.01 17.27
CA VAL A 186 9.73 12.12 18.68
C VAL A 186 11.08 11.44 18.91
N VAL A 187 11.31 10.26 18.32
CA VAL A 187 12.48 9.42 18.63
C VAL A 187 13.72 9.81 17.84
N LYS A 188 13.60 10.21 16.57
CA LYS A 188 14.77 10.30 15.66
C LYS A 188 15.04 11.67 15.04
N ARG A 189 14.05 12.57 14.94
CA ARG A 189 14.20 13.79 14.12
C ARG A 189 13.58 15.03 14.74
N TYR A 190 14.44 15.89 15.27
CA TYR A 190 14.06 17.20 15.82
C TYR A 190 13.30 18.08 14.81
N GLU A 191 13.70 18.10 13.55
CA GLU A 191 13.00 18.85 12.49
C GLU A 191 11.55 18.38 12.32
N TRP A 192 11.31 17.07 12.28
CA TRP A 192 9.96 16.52 12.18
C TRP A 192 9.15 16.85 13.43
N ARG A 193 9.77 16.79 14.61
CA ARG A 193 9.12 17.20 15.86
C ARG A 193 8.66 18.66 15.81
N GLN A 194 9.49 19.57 15.28
CA GLN A 194 9.10 20.97 15.09
C GLN A 194 7.97 21.13 14.08
N GLN A 195 7.97 20.35 12.98
CA GLN A 195 6.86 20.32 12.02
C GLN A 195 5.54 19.87 12.67
N PHE A 196 5.57 18.83 13.52
CA PHE A 196 4.38 18.37 14.24
C PHE A 196 3.88 19.35 15.30
N ILE A 197 4.79 19.96 16.07
CA ILE A 197 4.42 20.97 17.07
C ILE A 197 3.84 22.21 16.38
N SER A 198 4.41 22.64 15.26
CA SER A 198 3.87 23.77 14.50
C SER A 198 2.53 23.42 13.84
N ALA A 199 2.34 22.19 13.37
CA ALA A 199 1.07 21.69 12.86
C ALA A 199 -0.06 21.79 13.91
N LEU A 200 0.21 21.40 15.16
CA LEU A 200 -0.73 21.47 16.28
C LEU A 200 -1.16 22.90 16.62
N ARG A 201 -0.36 23.91 16.26
CA ARG A 201 -0.66 25.33 16.48
C ARG A 201 -1.46 25.95 15.33
N LYS A 202 -1.67 25.24 14.22
CA LYS A 202 -2.40 25.79 13.08
C LYS A 202 -3.90 25.92 13.41
N PRO A 203 -4.54 27.04 13.05
CA PRO A 203 -5.96 27.26 13.35
C PRO A 203 -6.85 26.20 12.70
N LEU A 204 -6.50 25.71 11.50
CA LEU A 204 -7.25 24.65 10.84
C LEU A 204 -7.21 23.33 11.63
N VAL A 205 -6.05 22.93 12.14
CA VAL A 205 -5.90 21.70 12.94
C VAL A 205 -6.62 21.86 14.27
N LEU A 206 -6.47 23.01 14.92
CA LEU A 206 -7.18 23.33 16.16
C LEU A 206 -8.70 23.36 15.96
N LEU A 207 -9.19 23.90 14.84
CA LEU A 207 -10.62 23.91 14.51
C LEU A 207 -11.15 22.49 14.26
N VAL A 208 -10.40 21.64 13.55
CA VAL A 208 -10.77 20.23 13.35
C VAL A 208 -10.77 19.48 14.69
N LEU A 209 -9.74 19.66 15.52
CA LEU A 209 -9.68 19.06 16.86
C LEU A 209 -10.82 19.57 17.74
N LEU A 210 -11.11 20.87 17.71
CA LEU A 210 -12.22 21.46 18.43
C LEU A 210 -13.56 20.90 17.93
N ALA A 211 -13.77 20.78 16.61
CA ALA A 211 -14.96 20.19 16.02
C ALA A 211 -15.14 18.72 16.43
N ILE A 212 -14.05 17.95 16.50
CA ILE A 212 -14.07 16.58 16.99
C ILE A 212 -14.44 16.56 18.49
N VAL A 213 -13.80 17.41 19.31
CA VAL A 213 -14.07 17.49 20.75
C VAL A 213 -15.49 17.98 21.03
N THR A 214 -15.99 19.00 20.33
CA THR A 214 -17.37 19.48 20.49
C THR A 214 -18.35 18.41 20.03
N MET A 215 -18.08 17.67 18.96
CA MET A 215 -18.91 16.55 18.55
C MET A 215 -18.93 15.43 19.61
N ILE A 216 -17.78 15.13 20.23
CA ILE A 216 -17.69 14.16 21.34
C ILE A 216 -18.49 14.65 22.55
N LEU A 217 -18.41 15.93 22.90
CA LEU A 217 -19.04 16.49 24.10
C LEU A 217 -20.55 16.72 23.94
N LEU A 218 -21.00 17.14 22.76
CA LEU A 218 -22.40 17.46 22.49
C LEU A 218 -23.23 16.20 22.23
N ASP A 219 -22.66 15.19 21.59
CA ASP A 219 -23.35 13.95 21.33
C ASP A 219 -22.35 12.78 21.17
N PRO A 220 -21.90 12.20 22.30
CA PRO A 220 -21.02 11.03 22.30
C PRO A 220 -21.60 9.87 21.49
N SER A 221 -22.94 9.79 21.43
CA SER A 221 -23.66 8.70 20.76
C SER A 221 -23.66 8.83 19.24
N THR A 222 -23.81 10.03 18.65
CA THR A 222 -23.75 10.15 17.18
C THR A 222 -22.36 9.99 16.60
N LEU A 223 -21.30 10.42 17.29
CA LEU A 223 -19.93 10.11 16.83
C LEU A 223 -19.69 8.61 16.89
N GLY A 224 -20.03 7.97 18.02
CA GLY A 224 -19.99 6.53 18.18
C GLY A 224 -20.73 5.83 17.05
N ASN A 225 -22.00 6.17 16.83
CA ASN A 225 -22.86 5.59 15.81
C ASN A 225 -22.40 5.86 14.37
N ARG A 226 -21.74 6.99 14.08
CA ARG A 226 -21.21 7.30 12.72
C ARG A 226 -19.90 6.58 12.45
N VAL A 227 -19.00 6.55 13.43
CA VAL A 227 -17.77 5.74 13.37
C VAL A 227 -18.16 4.27 13.27
N GLU A 228 -19.14 3.83 14.05
CA GLU A 228 -19.73 2.50 13.99
C GLU A 228 -20.38 2.27 12.60
N ALA A 229 -21.27 3.12 12.11
CA ALA A 229 -21.87 2.93 10.78
C ALA A 229 -20.82 2.86 9.64
N TYR A 230 -19.72 3.59 9.73
CA TYR A 230 -18.59 3.51 8.79
C TYR A 230 -17.79 2.20 8.95
N VAL A 231 -17.46 1.83 10.19
CA VAL A 231 -16.73 0.62 10.56
C VAL A 231 -17.57 -0.66 10.42
N PHE A 232 -18.89 -0.56 10.38
CA PHE A 232 -19.83 -1.70 10.29
C PHE A 232 -20.57 -1.76 8.95
N LYS A 233 -20.48 -0.71 8.11
CA LYS A 233 -21.01 -0.63 6.73
C LYS A 233 -22.46 -1.17 6.64
N HIS A 234 -23.41 -0.40 7.20
CA HIS A 234 -24.86 -0.65 7.15
C HIS A 234 -25.26 -2.09 7.53
N GLY A 235 -25.15 -2.42 8.82
CA GLY A 235 -25.89 -3.52 9.43
C GLY A 235 -26.58 -3.00 10.68
N HIS A 236 -27.89 -3.22 10.79
CA HIS A 236 -28.74 -2.83 11.93
C HIS A 236 -28.41 -3.55 13.25
N ASP A 237 -27.19 -4.07 13.42
CA ASP A 237 -26.75 -4.81 14.60
C ASP A 237 -25.69 -4.01 15.38
N ALA A 238 -26.16 -2.97 16.06
CA ALA A 238 -25.38 -2.04 16.91
C ALA A 238 -24.84 -2.68 18.22
N LYS A 239 -24.49 -3.97 18.18
CA LYS A 239 -23.94 -4.73 19.32
C LYS A 239 -22.72 -5.58 18.97
N SER A 240 -22.23 -5.51 17.73
CA SER A 240 -21.09 -6.34 17.31
C SER A 240 -19.79 -5.56 17.45
N SER A 241 -18.70 -6.20 17.90
CA SER A 241 -17.40 -5.55 18.11
C SER A 241 -16.73 -5.21 16.75
N ILE A 242 -15.74 -4.30 16.73
CA ILE A 242 -14.91 -4.02 15.53
C ILE A 242 -14.34 -5.33 14.95
N THR A 243 -14.01 -6.26 15.84
CA THR A 243 -13.57 -7.62 15.54
C THR A 243 -14.65 -8.44 14.83
N ASP A 244 -15.92 -8.27 15.18
CA ASP A 244 -17.04 -9.01 14.60
C ASP A 244 -17.42 -8.48 13.22
N ALA A 245 -17.39 -7.16 12.98
CA ALA A 245 -17.55 -6.59 11.64
C ALA A 245 -16.43 -6.99 10.69
N TYR A 246 -15.20 -7.09 11.20
CA TYR A 246 -14.06 -7.61 10.45
C TYR A 246 -14.25 -9.11 10.13
N THR A 247 -14.72 -9.88 11.11
CA THR A 247 -15.04 -11.31 10.96
C THR A 247 -16.23 -11.55 10.03
N LYS A 248 -17.23 -10.67 9.99
CA LYS A 248 -18.39 -10.78 9.08
C LYS A 248 -18.01 -10.45 7.64
N SER A 249 -17.06 -9.55 7.41
CA SER A 249 -16.61 -9.18 6.05
C SER A 249 -15.48 -10.06 5.50
N ARG A 250 -14.57 -10.57 6.34
CA ARG A 250 -13.39 -11.33 5.92
C ARG A 250 -13.10 -12.58 6.75
N GLY A 251 -13.89 -12.85 7.79
CA GLY A 251 -13.67 -13.96 8.73
C GLY A 251 -13.86 -15.35 8.14
N ALA A 252 -14.76 -15.52 7.15
CA ALA A 252 -14.84 -16.78 6.41
C ALA A 252 -13.52 -17.08 5.66
N GLY A 253 -12.95 -16.07 5.00
CA GLY A 253 -11.64 -16.18 4.35
C GLY A 253 -10.51 -16.41 5.34
N LEU A 254 -10.45 -15.61 6.42
CA LEU A 254 -9.41 -15.73 7.46
C LEU A 254 -9.44 -17.08 8.17
N SER A 255 -10.62 -17.58 8.53
CA SER A 255 -10.77 -18.88 9.19
C SER A 255 -10.35 -20.04 8.28
N ASN A 256 -10.63 -19.94 6.98
CA ASN A 256 -10.16 -20.92 5.99
C ASN A 256 -8.63 -20.86 5.82
N GLN A 257 -8.06 -19.66 5.70
CA GLN A 257 -6.61 -19.48 5.63
C GLN A 257 -5.91 -20.02 6.88
N TRP A 258 -6.50 -19.79 8.06
CA TRP A 258 -5.98 -20.29 9.32
C TRP A 258 -6.03 -21.82 9.41
N LYS A 259 -7.14 -22.44 9.01
CA LYS A 259 -7.26 -23.90 8.91
C LYS A 259 -6.23 -24.49 7.95
N ASN A 260 -5.98 -23.83 6.83
CA ASN A 260 -4.98 -24.27 5.86
C ASN A 260 -3.56 -24.12 6.41
N PHE A 261 -3.25 -23.00 7.08
CA PHE A 261 -1.98 -22.82 7.77
C PHE A 261 -1.70 -23.93 8.80
N LEU A 262 -2.69 -24.27 9.63
CA LEU A 262 -2.54 -25.33 10.64
C LEU A 262 -2.25 -26.72 10.04
N ARG A 263 -2.57 -26.95 8.76
CA ARG A 263 -2.23 -28.22 8.06
C ARG A 263 -0.76 -28.30 7.65
N SER A 264 -0.10 -27.17 7.39
CA SER A 264 1.32 -27.11 7.00
C SER A 264 1.96 -25.84 7.58
N PRO A 265 2.23 -25.79 8.90
CA PRO A 265 2.60 -24.55 9.58
C PRO A 265 4.03 -24.10 9.28
N LEU A 266 4.96 -25.04 9.11
CA LEU A 266 6.37 -24.71 8.88
C LEU A 266 6.62 -24.20 7.47
N VAL A 267 5.96 -24.82 6.48
CA VAL A 267 6.35 -24.70 5.08
C VAL A 267 5.23 -24.08 4.22
N GLY A 268 3.95 -24.30 4.56
CA GLY A 268 2.82 -23.76 3.81
C GLY A 268 2.40 -24.65 2.63
N HIS A 269 1.58 -24.10 1.72
CA HIS A 269 0.98 -24.82 0.58
C HIS A 269 1.49 -24.40 -0.80
N GLY A 270 2.33 -23.37 -0.88
CA GLY A 270 2.84 -22.82 -2.13
C GLY A 270 2.43 -21.36 -2.33
N PHE A 271 3.39 -20.53 -2.76
CA PHE A 271 3.19 -19.10 -2.92
C PHE A 271 2.26 -18.77 -4.10
N GLY A 272 1.17 -18.05 -3.82
CA GLY A 272 0.15 -17.67 -4.80
C GLY A 272 -0.62 -18.83 -5.43
N VAL A 273 -0.82 -19.94 -4.71
CA VAL A 273 -1.58 -21.11 -5.19
C VAL A 273 -2.88 -21.28 -4.40
N VAL A 274 -3.95 -21.70 -5.07
CA VAL A 274 -5.25 -21.97 -4.44
C VAL A 274 -5.20 -23.34 -3.73
N PRO A 275 -5.72 -23.48 -2.51
CA PRO A 275 -5.85 -24.78 -1.85
C PRO A 275 -6.74 -25.76 -2.65
N TYR A 276 -6.46 -27.04 -2.44
CA TYR A 276 -6.92 -28.24 -3.16
C TYR A 276 -8.42 -28.38 -3.54
N ASN A 277 -9.34 -27.61 -2.95
CA ASN A 277 -10.77 -27.91 -2.94
C ASN A 277 -11.66 -26.79 -3.48
N ASP A 278 -11.12 -25.83 -4.24
CA ASP A 278 -11.95 -24.79 -4.85
C ASP A 278 -12.20 -25.12 -6.34
N PRO A 279 -13.34 -25.73 -6.70
CA PRO A 279 -13.67 -26.08 -8.07
C PRO A 279 -13.83 -24.84 -8.99
N ASP A 280 -13.93 -23.64 -8.41
CA ASP A 280 -14.07 -22.37 -9.13
C ASP A 280 -12.73 -21.66 -9.40
N ALA A 281 -11.60 -22.28 -9.03
CA ALA A 281 -10.26 -21.75 -9.29
C ALA A 281 -9.88 -21.86 -10.77
N VAL A 282 -10.49 -21.05 -11.63
CA VAL A 282 -10.15 -20.93 -13.04
C VAL A 282 -8.74 -20.34 -13.15
N GLN A 283 -7.79 -21.17 -13.55
CA GLN A 283 -6.46 -20.70 -13.94
C GLN A 283 -6.59 -20.00 -15.29
N LEU A 284 -6.31 -18.69 -15.30
CA LEU A 284 -6.12 -17.96 -16.55
C LEU A 284 -4.80 -18.43 -17.15
N LEU A 285 -4.90 -19.25 -18.19
CA LEU A 285 -3.75 -19.73 -18.97
C LEU A 285 -3.51 -18.78 -20.14
N ASP A 286 -2.24 -18.62 -20.50
CA ASP A 286 -1.82 -17.95 -21.71
C ASP A 286 -2.35 -18.74 -22.92
N PRO A 287 -3.11 -18.10 -23.84
CA PRO A 287 -3.62 -18.76 -25.04
C PRO A 287 -2.52 -19.26 -26.00
N ILE A 288 -1.29 -18.75 -25.91
CA ILE A 288 -0.18 -19.09 -26.82
C ILE A 288 0.73 -20.16 -26.21
N PHE A 289 1.13 -20.00 -24.95
CA PHE A 289 2.11 -20.88 -24.31
C PHE A 289 1.53 -21.81 -23.25
N GLY A 290 0.23 -21.71 -22.96
CA GLY A 290 -0.42 -22.51 -21.91
C GLY A 290 0.17 -22.26 -20.51
N LEU A 291 0.82 -21.11 -20.30
CA LEU A 291 1.41 -20.74 -19.03
C LEU A 291 0.34 -20.14 -18.12
N PRO A 292 0.24 -20.54 -16.84
CA PRO A 292 -0.73 -19.95 -15.93
C PRO A 292 -0.35 -18.48 -15.64
N LEU A 293 -1.13 -17.54 -16.19
CA LEU A 293 -0.94 -16.09 -16.08
C LEU A 293 -1.50 -15.54 -14.76
N SER A 294 -2.63 -16.06 -14.29
CA SER A 294 -3.21 -15.69 -12.99
C SER A 294 -4.18 -16.74 -12.46
N ALA A 295 -4.13 -16.96 -11.16
CA ALA A 295 -5.24 -17.48 -10.38
C ALA A 295 -5.60 -16.34 -9.41
N PRO A 296 -6.76 -15.66 -9.56
CA PRO A 296 -7.17 -14.59 -8.66
C PRO A 296 -7.61 -15.20 -7.33
N THR A 297 -6.65 -15.50 -6.47
CA THR A 297 -6.94 -15.72 -5.04
C THR A 297 -6.92 -14.36 -4.37
N GLU A 298 -8.08 -13.72 -4.23
CA GLU A 298 -8.21 -12.49 -3.44
C GLU A 298 -8.05 -12.82 -1.95
N LYS A 299 -6.81 -13.00 -1.52
CA LYS A 299 -6.49 -13.14 -0.11
C LYS A 299 -6.40 -11.74 0.49
N GLY A 300 -7.39 -11.42 1.31
CA GLY A 300 -7.56 -10.06 1.82
C GLY A 300 -6.73 -9.68 3.05
N PHE A 301 -5.89 -10.56 3.60
CA PHE A 301 -5.12 -10.23 4.80
C PHE A 301 -3.71 -10.80 4.68
N LEU A 302 -2.73 -9.91 4.56
CA LEU A 302 -1.35 -10.27 4.26
C LEU A 302 -0.76 -11.24 5.31
N PRO A 303 -0.89 -11.01 6.63
CA PRO A 303 -0.26 -11.89 7.62
C PRO A 303 -0.72 -13.35 7.53
N THR A 304 -2.03 -13.60 7.45
CA THR A 304 -2.55 -14.97 7.35
C THR A 304 -2.29 -15.57 5.99
N ALA A 305 -2.33 -14.78 4.92
CA ALA A 305 -2.07 -15.26 3.56
C ALA A 305 -0.64 -15.77 3.40
N ILE A 306 0.37 -15.04 3.90
CA ILE A 306 1.77 -15.47 3.82
C ILE A 306 2.03 -16.70 4.69
N LEU A 307 1.43 -16.77 5.88
CA LEU A 307 1.53 -17.93 6.75
C LEU A 307 0.94 -19.17 6.05
N GLU A 308 -0.23 -19.05 5.45
CA GLU A 308 -0.83 -20.13 4.67
C GLU A 308 0.04 -20.55 3.47
N GLU A 309 0.60 -19.59 2.74
CA GLU A 309 1.31 -19.85 1.48
C GLU A 309 2.73 -20.36 1.66
N THR A 310 3.44 -19.84 2.66
CA THR A 310 4.90 -20.02 2.81
C THR A 310 5.31 -20.48 4.21
N GLY A 311 4.32 -20.70 5.09
CA GLY A 311 4.55 -21.10 6.46
C GLY A 311 5.29 -20.04 7.28
N ILE A 312 5.76 -20.47 8.44
CA ILE A 312 6.58 -19.64 9.33
C ILE A 312 7.90 -19.26 8.66
N VAL A 313 8.50 -20.15 7.86
CA VAL A 313 9.80 -19.91 7.21
C VAL A 313 9.73 -18.72 6.26
N GLY A 314 8.78 -18.71 5.32
CA GLY A 314 8.63 -17.58 4.40
C GLY A 314 8.18 -16.30 5.09
N ALA A 315 7.33 -16.40 6.12
CA ALA A 315 6.92 -15.25 6.93
C ALA A 315 8.11 -14.57 7.63
N VAL A 316 9.05 -15.36 8.19
CA VAL A 316 10.27 -14.82 8.83
C VAL A 316 11.16 -14.09 7.83
N PHE A 317 11.39 -14.65 6.64
CA PHE A 317 12.17 -13.96 5.61
C PHE A 317 11.50 -12.69 5.11
N LEU A 318 10.17 -12.68 5.02
CA LEU A 318 9.43 -11.46 4.71
C LEU A 318 9.58 -10.42 5.83
N LEU A 319 9.54 -10.81 7.11
CA LEU A 319 9.76 -9.89 8.22
C LEU A 319 11.16 -9.27 8.16
N PHE A 320 12.19 -10.03 7.78
CA PHE A 320 13.52 -9.47 7.54
C PHE A 320 13.54 -8.51 6.36
N LEU A 321 12.86 -8.82 5.25
CA LEU A 321 12.70 -7.91 4.12
C LEU A 321 12.00 -6.62 4.54
N LEU A 322 10.85 -6.68 5.22
CA LEU A 322 10.12 -5.53 5.71
C LEU A 322 10.97 -4.72 6.70
N GLY A 323 11.63 -5.38 7.65
CA GLY A 323 12.55 -4.74 8.60
C GLY A 323 13.70 -4.01 7.90
N SER A 324 14.25 -4.60 6.84
CA SER A 324 15.28 -3.97 6.01
C SER A 324 14.75 -2.74 5.26
N LEU A 325 13.54 -2.82 4.70
CA LEU A 325 12.86 -1.71 4.02
C LEU A 325 12.60 -0.55 5.00
N PHE A 326 12.04 -0.86 6.18
CA PHE A 326 11.83 0.13 7.22
C PHE A 326 13.14 0.78 7.64
N ARG A 327 14.19 0.00 7.90
CA ARG A 327 15.50 0.54 8.29
C ARG A 327 16.12 1.40 7.20
N PHE A 328 15.96 1.01 5.93
CA PHE A 328 16.56 1.71 4.80
C PHE A 328 15.83 3.00 4.44
N ALA A 329 14.49 3.00 4.46
CA ALA A 329 13.68 4.17 4.15
C ALA A 329 13.54 5.15 5.31
N SER A 330 13.48 4.65 6.56
CA SER A 330 13.23 5.49 7.74
C SER A 330 14.35 6.50 7.96
N GLY A 331 14.00 7.77 7.86
CA GLY A 331 14.89 8.87 8.25
C GLY A 331 15.76 9.41 7.12
N ARG A 332 15.50 9.07 5.85
CA ARG A 332 16.18 9.68 4.69
C ARG A 332 15.37 10.76 4.00
N GLY A 333 14.05 10.62 3.95
CA GLY A 333 13.15 11.51 3.21
C GLY A 333 12.45 12.59 4.02
N ASP A 334 11.66 13.39 3.32
CA ASP A 334 10.68 14.35 3.85
C ASP A 334 9.55 13.60 4.61
N SER A 335 9.03 14.18 5.70
CA SER A 335 7.89 13.67 6.46
C SER A 335 6.67 13.33 5.58
N ALA A 336 6.44 14.09 4.50
CA ALA A 336 5.37 13.81 3.54
C ALA A 336 5.57 12.50 2.77
N VAL A 337 6.79 12.27 2.26
CA VAL A 337 7.13 11.04 1.54
C VAL A 337 7.12 9.84 2.48
N MET A 338 7.54 10.05 3.73
CA MET A 338 7.53 9.01 4.76
C MET A 338 6.10 8.61 5.15
N TRP A 339 5.17 9.56 5.26
CA TRP A 339 3.76 9.22 5.53
C TRP A 339 3.16 8.36 4.40
N SER A 340 3.42 8.73 3.14
CA SER A 340 3.05 7.89 1.99
C SER A 340 3.69 6.50 2.02
N PHE A 341 4.96 6.41 2.43
CA PHE A 341 5.66 5.14 2.59
C PHE A 341 4.99 4.23 3.65
N TYR A 342 4.76 4.71 4.87
CA TYR A 342 4.08 3.92 5.90
C TYR A 342 2.69 3.49 5.45
N THR A 343 1.95 4.41 4.84
CA THR A 343 0.62 4.13 4.31
C THR A 343 0.67 3.02 3.25
N SER A 344 1.65 3.06 2.33
CA SER A 344 1.82 2.03 1.30
C SER A 344 2.06 0.63 1.89
N ILE A 345 2.86 0.52 2.96
CA ILE A 345 3.08 -0.76 3.65
C ILE A 345 1.84 -1.20 4.43
N LEU A 346 1.14 -0.28 5.10
CA LEU A 346 -0.02 -0.59 5.92
C LEU A 346 -1.26 -0.97 5.10
N VAL A 347 -1.45 -0.38 3.91
CA VAL A 347 -2.51 -0.80 2.97
C VAL A 347 -2.37 -2.28 2.63
N ASN A 348 -1.12 -2.76 2.51
CA ASN A 348 -0.86 -4.16 2.20
C ASN A 348 -1.32 -5.12 3.29
N VAL A 349 -1.37 -4.70 4.56
CA VAL A 349 -1.87 -5.53 5.66
C VAL A 349 -3.30 -6.01 5.36
N GLY A 350 -4.14 -5.13 4.82
CA GLY A 350 -5.55 -5.42 4.58
C GLY A 350 -5.97 -5.62 3.13
N GLU A 351 -5.10 -5.54 2.12
CA GLU A 351 -5.49 -5.86 0.72
C GLU A 351 -4.47 -6.76 -0.01
N MET A 352 -3.39 -7.21 0.65
CA MET A 352 -2.35 -8.09 0.09
C MET A 352 -1.91 -7.72 -1.35
N VAL A 353 -1.79 -6.42 -1.67
CA VAL A 353 -1.37 -6.00 -3.02
C VAL A 353 0.14 -6.10 -3.24
N PHE A 354 0.92 -6.36 -2.17
CA PHE A 354 2.38 -6.23 -2.11
C PHE A 354 3.11 -7.09 -3.14
N PHE A 355 2.57 -8.28 -3.41
CA PHE A 355 3.14 -9.25 -4.34
C PHE A 355 2.58 -9.14 -5.76
N SER A 356 1.63 -8.24 -6.02
CA SER A 356 0.94 -8.11 -7.31
C SER A 356 1.59 -7.07 -8.23
N PHE A 357 2.59 -7.50 -9.01
CA PHE A 357 3.37 -6.63 -9.91
C PHE A 357 2.67 -6.22 -11.22
N GLY A 358 1.37 -6.48 -11.37
CA GLY A 358 0.56 -6.07 -12.53
C GLY A 358 -0.43 -4.93 -12.27
N GLY A 359 -0.46 -4.38 -11.04
CA GLY A 359 -1.44 -3.37 -10.64
C GLY A 359 -0.97 -2.53 -9.46
N LEU A 360 -1.80 -2.45 -8.41
CA LEU A 360 -1.50 -1.63 -7.22
C LEU A 360 -0.23 -2.03 -6.48
N GLY A 361 0.23 -3.29 -6.58
CA GLY A 361 1.50 -3.71 -6.01
C GLY A 361 2.67 -2.95 -6.60
N LEU A 362 2.75 -2.84 -7.93
CA LEU A 362 3.78 -2.03 -8.60
C LEU A 362 3.73 -0.57 -8.10
N TYR A 363 2.55 0.02 -7.99
CA TYR A 363 2.38 1.37 -7.44
C TYR A 363 2.94 1.48 -6.00
N THR A 364 2.64 0.54 -5.12
CA THR A 364 3.21 0.53 -3.75
C THR A 364 4.74 0.42 -3.78
N TRP A 365 5.30 -0.40 -4.67
CA TRP A 365 6.74 -0.52 -4.83
C TRP A 365 7.39 0.74 -5.39
N LEU A 366 6.75 1.45 -6.32
CA LEU A 366 7.24 2.74 -6.81
C LEU A 366 7.35 3.75 -5.67
N ILE A 367 6.37 3.78 -4.77
CA ILE A 367 6.38 4.65 -3.58
C ILE A 367 7.48 4.23 -2.60
N ILE A 368 7.66 2.93 -2.39
CA ILE A 368 8.76 2.38 -1.56
C ILE A 368 10.12 2.79 -2.13
N GLY A 369 10.34 2.60 -3.43
CA GLY A 369 11.58 2.96 -4.12
C GLY A 369 11.86 4.47 -4.07
N TRP A 370 10.82 5.28 -4.27
CA TRP A 370 10.92 6.73 -4.15
C TRP A 370 11.26 7.16 -2.72
N ALA A 371 10.55 6.65 -1.72
CA ALA A 371 10.77 6.98 -0.32
C ALA A 371 12.17 6.58 0.16
N ALA A 372 12.62 5.39 -0.23
CA ALA A 372 13.93 4.84 0.09
C ALA A 372 15.11 5.70 -0.41
N ASN A 373 14.90 6.44 -1.51
CA ASN A 373 15.95 7.23 -2.18
C ASN A 373 15.69 8.74 -2.18
N SER A 374 14.57 9.20 -1.62
CA SER A 374 14.30 10.62 -1.40
C SER A 374 15.26 11.15 -0.32
N GLN A 375 16.20 12.02 -0.70
CA GLN A 375 17.01 12.76 0.27
C GLN A 375 16.26 14.04 0.66
N SER A 376 16.12 14.32 1.96
CA SER A 376 15.64 15.63 2.42
C SER A 376 16.53 16.75 1.87
N ARG A 377 15.97 17.62 1.02
CA ARG A 377 16.64 18.82 0.45
C ARG A 377 17.10 19.85 1.50
N VAL A 378 16.75 19.66 2.77
CA VAL A 378 16.92 20.65 3.85
C VAL A 378 18.40 20.92 4.20
N ARG A 379 19.37 20.14 3.71
CA ARG A 379 20.78 20.27 4.15
C ARG A 379 21.65 21.31 3.40
N ASN A 380 21.15 21.99 2.36
CA ASN A 380 22.01 22.80 1.48
C ASN A 380 21.60 24.29 1.32
N GLU A 381 20.78 24.85 2.21
CA GLU A 381 20.42 26.30 2.17
C GLU A 381 20.80 27.07 3.45
N THR A 382 21.82 26.58 4.16
CA THR A 382 22.57 27.34 5.18
C THR A 382 24.02 27.40 4.77
#